data_AF-A0A0F8XR71-F1
#
_entry.id   AF-A0A0F8XR71-F1
#
_cell.length_a   1.000
_cell.length_b   1.000
_cell.length_c   1.000
_cell.angle_alpha   90.00
_cell.angle_beta   90.00
_cell.angle_gamma   90.00
#
_symmetry.space_group_name_H-M   'P 1'
#
loop_
_entity.id
_entity.type
_entity.pdbx_description
1 polymer ?
#
loop_
_entity_poly.entity_id
_entity_poly.type
_entity_poly.pdbx_seq_one_letter_code
_entity_poly.pdbx_strand_id
1 'polypeptide(L)' 'DGHTDGLDVQSFVEALLAAGPGGPVCPGSGDCCLANGSPGCDEEPCCASVCAIDPYCCETEWDELCAAESVQTPTLR' A
#
# COMPACT_ATOMS: atom_id res chain seq x y z
N ASP A 1 22.19 3.23 -13.29
CA ASP A 1 20.94 2.61 -12.85
C ASP A 1 20.99 2.46 -11.33
N GLY A 2 20.44 3.45 -10.62
CA GLY A 2 20.55 3.56 -9.16
C GLY A 2 19.28 3.09 -8.47
N HIS A 3 19.31 1.86 -7.96
CA HIS A 3 18.46 1.44 -6.85
C HIS A 3 19.24 0.46 -5.97
N THR A 4 20.27 0.98 -5.31
CA THR A 4 20.85 0.37 -4.11
C THR A 4 21.27 1.50 -3.17
N ASP A 5 20.31 2.15 -2.53
CA ASP A 5 20.61 2.88 -1.30
C ASP A 5 20.36 1.91 -0.14
N GLY A 6 21.41 1.72 0.64
CA GLY A 6 21.59 0.61 1.56
C GLY A 6 20.42 0.46 2.52
N LEU A 7 20.02 -0.80 2.70
CA LEU A 7 19.08 -1.19 3.73
C LEU A 7 19.81 -1.03 5.07
N ASP A 8 19.77 0.17 5.64
CA ASP A 8 20.33 0.40 6.95
C ASP A 8 19.49 -0.35 7.98
N VAL A 9 20.12 -0.90 9.01
CA VAL A 9 19.40 -1.67 10.04
C VAL A 9 18.35 -0.81 10.77
N GLN A 10 18.40 0.53 10.67
CA GLN A 10 17.41 1.44 11.24
C GLN A 10 16.15 1.52 10.35
N SER A 11 16.27 1.42 9.02
CA SER A 11 15.15 1.19 8.09
C SER A 11 14.36 -0.08 8.44
N PHE A 12 15.04 -1.16 8.84
CA PHE A 12 14.37 -2.37 9.32
C PHE A 12 13.71 -2.19 10.69
N VAL A 13 14.27 -1.36 11.57
CA VAL A 13 13.67 -1.02 12.88
C VAL A 13 12.42 -0.16 12.69
N GLU A 14 12.43 0.78 11.75
CA GLU A 14 11.27 1.60 11.36
C GLU A 14 10.17 0.72 10.73
N ALA A 15 10.55 -0.28 9.91
CA ALA A 15 9.62 -1.26 9.34
C ALA A 15 9.02 -2.21 10.40
N LEU A 16 9.79 -2.59 11.43
CA LEU A 16 9.32 -3.43 12.53
C LEU A 16 8.44 -2.65 13.53
N LEU A 17 8.59 -1.33 13.65
CA LEU A 17 7.74 -0.47 14.47
C LEU A 17 6.43 -0.05 13.76
N ALA A 18 6.38 -0.14 12.43
CA ALA A 18 5.18 0.15 11.62
C ALA A 18 4.14 -0.99 11.62
N ALA A 19 4.52 -2.22 11.99
CA ALA A 19 3.62 -3.38 11.98
C ALA A 19 2.95 -3.61 13.35
N GLY A 20 1.90 -2.84 13.65
CA GLY A 20 0.96 -3.19 14.74
C GLY A 20 0.16 -4.46 14.43
N PRO A 21 -0.64 -5.00 15.38
CA PRO A 21 -1.39 -6.26 15.21
C PRO A 21 -2.60 -6.16 14.25
N GLY A 22 -2.55 -5.27 13.25
CA GLY A 22 -3.58 -5.05 12.22
C GLY A 22 -2.98 -4.41 10.98
N GLY A 23 -1.87 -4.96 10.48
CA GLY A 23 -1.15 -4.41 9.32
C GLY A 23 -1.97 -4.39 8.01
N PRO A 24 -1.40 -3.80 6.94
CA PRO A 24 -2.10 -3.54 5.69
C PRO A 24 -2.71 -4.80 5.07
N VAL A 25 -4.01 -4.76 4.79
CA VAL A 25 -4.75 -5.84 4.13
C VAL A 25 -4.46 -5.81 2.63
N CYS A 26 -3.40 -6.51 2.21
CA CYS A 26 -3.10 -6.73 0.80
C CYS A 26 -2.88 -8.22 0.50
N PRO A 27 -3.51 -8.76 -0.56
CA PRO A 27 -4.58 -8.15 -1.35
C PRO A 27 -5.89 -8.04 -0.55
N GLY A 28 -6.64 -6.97 -0.81
CA GLY A 28 -7.97 -6.70 -0.29
C GLY A 28 -9.07 -7.20 -1.23
N SER A 29 -10.13 -6.41 -1.41
CA SER A 29 -11.21 -6.73 -2.35
C SER A 29 -11.65 -5.50 -3.13
N GLY A 30 -11.90 -5.66 -4.42
CA GLY A 30 -12.36 -4.60 -5.31
C GLY A 30 -11.22 -3.89 -6.03
N ASP A 31 -11.54 -3.29 -7.19
CA ASP A 31 -10.59 -2.70 -8.11
C ASP A 31 -9.72 -1.64 -7.45
N CYS A 32 -8.40 -1.67 -7.69
CA CYS A 32 -7.51 -0.66 -7.14
C CYS A 32 -7.79 0.75 -7.67
N CYS A 33 -8.31 0.87 -8.89
CA CYS A 33 -8.60 2.16 -9.53
C CYS A 33 -9.96 2.75 -9.11
N LEU A 34 -10.71 2.09 -8.22
CA LEU A 34 -12.04 2.53 -7.79
C LEU A 34 -12.18 2.44 -6.27
N ALA A 35 -12.92 3.38 -5.68
CA ALA A 35 -13.32 3.27 -4.28
C ALA A 35 -14.17 2.01 -4.08
N ASN A 36 -13.78 1.14 -3.15
CA ASN A 36 -14.46 -0.13 -2.90
C ASN A 36 -15.02 -0.24 -1.47
N GLY A 37 -14.63 0.66 -0.56
CA GLY A 37 -15.16 0.72 0.81
C GLY A 37 -14.64 -0.38 1.74
N SER A 38 -13.73 -1.24 1.26
CA SER A 38 -13.06 -2.28 2.03
C SER A 38 -11.57 -1.94 2.16
N PRO A 39 -10.87 -2.44 3.19
CA PRO A 39 -9.42 -2.27 3.27
C PRO A 39 -8.72 -3.01 2.12
N GLY A 40 -7.84 -2.30 1.41
CA GLY A 40 -7.05 -2.81 0.30
C GLY A 40 -7.83 -2.97 -1.01
N CYS A 41 -7.11 -3.41 -2.04
CA CYS A 41 -7.66 -3.73 -3.35
C CYS A 41 -7.17 -5.09 -3.85
N ASP A 42 -7.77 -5.63 -4.91
CA ASP A 42 -7.51 -7.01 -5.35
C ASP A 42 -6.15 -7.24 -6.03
N GLU A 43 -5.49 -6.21 -6.56
CA GLU A 43 -4.09 -6.31 -7.00
C GLU A 43 -3.10 -6.06 -5.86
N GLU A 44 -2.41 -7.13 -5.44
CA GLU A 44 -1.34 -7.09 -4.43
C GLU A 44 -0.27 -6.00 -4.66
N PRO A 45 0.35 -5.85 -5.85
CA PRO A 45 1.41 -4.86 -6.00
C PRO A 45 0.88 -3.42 -6.01
N CYS A 46 -0.37 -3.23 -6.45
CA CYS A 46 -1.01 -1.92 -6.42
C CYS A 46 -1.42 -1.56 -4.99
N CYS A 47 -2.05 -2.50 -4.29
CA CYS A 47 -2.38 -2.41 -2.87
C CYS A 47 -1.13 -2.08 -2.06
N ALA A 48 -0.05 -2.87 -2.17
CA ALA A 48 1.17 -2.67 -1.40
C ALA A 48 1.82 -1.30 -1.66
N SER A 49 1.77 -0.80 -2.90
CA SER A 49 2.29 0.52 -3.26
C SER A 49 1.47 1.63 -2.61
N VAL A 50 0.13 1.53 -2.69
CA VAL A 50 -0.77 2.50 -2.03
C VAL A 50 -0.62 2.41 -0.52
N CYS A 51 -0.51 1.22 0.08
CA CYS A 51 -0.31 1.07 1.53
C CYS A 51 1.01 1.62 2.05
N ALA A 52 2.05 1.62 1.23
CA ALA A 52 3.32 2.23 1.57
C ALA A 52 3.25 3.77 1.55
N ILE A 53 2.30 4.33 0.79
CA ILE A 53 2.03 5.77 0.71
C ILE A 53 1.05 6.18 1.80
N ASP A 54 -0.06 5.45 1.91
CA ASP A 54 -1.16 5.69 2.83
C ASP A 54 -1.67 4.36 3.45
N PRO A 55 -1.29 4.07 4.71
CA PRO A 55 -1.76 2.86 5.41
C PRO A 55 -3.27 2.89 5.71
N TYR A 56 -3.92 4.06 5.71
CA TYR A 56 -5.37 4.17 5.90
C TYR A 56 -6.14 3.33 4.86
N CYS A 57 -5.65 3.31 3.63
CA CYS A 57 -6.23 2.55 2.51
C CYS A 57 -6.33 1.03 2.77
N CYS A 58 -5.54 0.54 3.73
CA CYS A 58 -5.25 -0.86 3.93
C CYS A 58 -5.62 -1.35 5.33
N GLU A 59 -5.74 -0.41 6.26
CA GLU A 59 -6.17 -0.65 7.64
C GLU A 59 -7.64 -0.26 7.86
N THR A 60 -8.14 0.73 7.09
CA THR A 60 -9.47 1.31 7.31
C THR A 60 -10.39 1.14 6.11
N GLU A 61 -10.07 1.74 4.97
CA GLU A 61 -10.98 1.79 3.83
C GLU A 61 -10.25 2.21 2.55
N TRP A 62 -10.56 1.55 1.43
CA TRP A 62 -10.17 1.99 0.10
C TRP A 62 -11.21 2.96 -0.49
N ASP A 63 -10.91 4.25 -0.40
CA ASP A 63 -11.76 5.36 -0.86
C ASP A 63 -11.28 5.97 -2.21
N GLU A 64 -11.88 7.10 -2.62
CA GLU A 64 -11.54 7.80 -3.86
C GLU A 64 -10.09 8.32 -3.86
N LEU A 65 -9.50 8.60 -2.69
CA LEU A 65 -8.11 9.01 -2.59
C LEU A 65 -7.20 7.79 -2.79
N CYS A 66 -7.50 6.67 -2.15
CA CYS A 66 -6.79 5.40 -2.36
C CYS A 66 -6.80 4.99 -3.84
N ALA A 67 -7.95 5.16 -4.51
CA ALA A 67 -8.10 4.94 -5.93
C ALA A 67 -7.36 5.98 -6.81
N ALA A 68 -7.20 7.22 -6.37
CA ALA A 68 -6.42 8.21 -7.09
C ALA A 68 -4.90 7.91 -7.00
N GLU A 69 -4.42 7.48 -5.84
CA GLU A 69 -3.01 7.12 -5.63
C GLU A 69 -2.60 5.88 -6.44
N SER A 70 -3.51 4.91 -6.65
CA SER A 70 -3.25 3.76 -7.52
C SER A 70 -3.09 4.16 -9.00
N VAL A 71 -3.89 5.12 -9.48
CA VAL A 71 -3.83 5.63 -10.87
C VAL A 71 -2.56 6.44 -11.14
N GLN A 72 -1.99 7.07 -10.11
CA GLN A 72 -0.70 7.75 -10.21
C GLN A 72 0.48 6.78 -10.30
N THR A 73 0.26 5.49 -10.04
CA THR A 73 1.31 4.45 -10.03
C THR A 73 1.09 3.38 -11.12
N PRO A 74 0.94 3.73 -12.42
CA PRO A 74 0.54 2.79 -13.47
C PRO A 74 1.66 1.86 -13.96
N THR A 75 2.81 1.78 -13.28
CA THR A 75 3.93 0.91 -13.71
C THR A 75 3.69 -0.57 -13.41
N LEU A 76 2.64 -0.90 -12.66
CA LEU A 76 2.27 -2.27 -12.31
C LEU A 76 0.99 -2.69 -13.03
N ARG A 77 1.13 -3.02 -14.32
CA ARG A 77 0.19 -3.88 -15.03
C ARG A 77 0.90 -4.79 -16.01
#